data_AF-A0A6L3ZVY4-F1
#
_entry.id   AF-A0A6L3ZVY4-F1
#
_cell.length_a   1.000
_cell.length_b   1.000
_cell.length_c   1.000
_cell.angle_alpha   90.00
_cell.angle_beta   90.00
_cell.angle_gamma   90.00
#
_symmetry.space_group_name_H-M   'P 1'
#
loop_
_entity.id
_entity.type
_entity.pdbx_description
1 polymer ?
#
loop_
_entity_poly.entity_id
_entity_poly.type
_entity_poly.pdbx_seq_one_letter_code
_entity_poly.pdbx_strand_id
1 'polypeptide(L)'
;MLKQMLHQDLLARREPRQLFPTLVTSVETLSAPLQEALRPHCSATSHIVRIPPGYYPFRRVVGKIHLPFGWRQTPERILVFDPEAIIIIESNPAGLVTTTPVPRTALFKIHVFVFLLYSFLELVWTDRDHVETRTFEYNTVGERFVLQGIDRLRAAYPACIAPTAVENRAELFAPLPLKYRNYLRDSLLPDEQLCTAIFQPAIRQGTGLLRTYLAPDRAVGITARQLIMVENRRDRFASEDDYATYCRFYPLAQIQHMSIEATDEVDWL
;
A
#
# COMPACT_ATOMS: atom_id res chain seq x y z
N MET A 1 17.01 10.51 -27.88
CA MET A 1 16.31 11.75 -28.29
C MET A 1 14.92 11.46 -28.87
N LEU A 2 14.74 10.59 -29.88
CA LEU A 2 13.42 10.32 -30.49
C LEU A 2 12.33 9.80 -29.53
N LYS A 3 12.68 8.94 -28.56
CA LYS A 3 11.72 8.42 -27.55
C LYS A 3 11.27 9.46 -26.51
N GLN A 4 12.07 10.50 -26.27
CA GLN A 4 11.71 11.58 -25.35
C GLN A 4 10.66 12.51 -25.97
N MET A 5 10.79 12.80 -27.28
CA MET A 5 9.79 13.60 -28.01
C MET A 5 8.44 12.89 -28.11
N LEU A 6 8.42 11.59 -28.42
CA LEU A 6 7.19 10.79 -28.43
C LEU A 6 6.48 10.73 -27.07
N HIS A 7 7.23 10.80 -25.97
CA HIS A 7 6.64 10.79 -24.62
C HIS A 7 6.00 12.14 -24.26
N GLN A 8 6.59 13.26 -24.69
CA GLN A 8 6.03 14.59 -24.47
C GLN A 8 4.72 14.79 -25.25
N ASP A 9 4.62 14.32 -26.49
CA ASP A 9 3.39 14.42 -27.29
C ASP A 9 2.24 13.56 -26.72
N LEU A 10 2.55 12.40 -26.13
CA LEU A 10 1.56 11.54 -25.48
C LEU A 10 1.03 12.13 -24.17
N LEU A 11 1.87 12.87 -23.43
CA LEU A 11 1.45 13.56 -22.21
C LEU A 11 0.68 14.84 -22.50
N ALA A 12 1.00 15.56 -23.58
CA ALA A 12 0.35 16.81 -23.96
C ALA A 12 -1.13 16.66 -24.39
N ARG A 13 -1.58 15.44 -24.73
CA ARG A 13 -2.96 15.18 -25.21
C ARG A 13 -3.91 14.62 -24.15
N ARG A 14 -3.45 14.37 -22.92
CA ARG A 14 -4.32 13.84 -21.87
C ARG A 14 -4.89 14.99 -21.05
N GLU A 15 -6.21 14.97 -20.85
CA GLU A 15 -6.83 15.86 -19.88
C GLU A 15 -6.22 15.59 -18.50
N PRO A 16 -5.84 16.64 -17.73
CA PRO A 16 -5.15 16.48 -16.44
C PRO A 16 -5.87 15.54 -15.46
N ARG A 17 -7.21 15.44 -15.54
CA ARG A 17 -8.04 14.58 -14.70
C ARG A 17 -7.86 13.08 -14.97
N GLN A 18 -7.20 12.69 -16.05
CA GLN A 18 -6.99 11.29 -16.43
C GLN A 18 -5.67 10.70 -15.91
N LEU A 19 -4.94 11.41 -15.04
CA LEU A 19 -3.64 10.97 -14.51
C LEU A 19 -3.68 10.53 -13.05
N PHE A 20 -4.83 10.71 -12.40
CA PHE A 20 -4.99 10.61 -10.95
C PHE A 20 -6.04 9.55 -10.60
N PRO A 21 -5.91 8.85 -9.46
CA PRO A 21 -7.02 8.07 -8.93
C PRO A 21 -8.28 8.92 -8.76
N THR A 22 -9.41 8.37 -9.20
CA THR A 22 -10.71 9.04 -9.10
C THR A 22 -11.76 8.09 -8.57
N LEU A 23 -12.70 8.61 -7.79
CA LEU A 23 -13.91 7.87 -7.44
C LEU A 23 -14.79 7.69 -8.69
N VAL A 24 -15.25 6.46 -8.94
CA VAL A 24 -16.25 6.18 -9.98
C VAL A 24 -17.64 6.42 -9.38
N THR A 25 -18.23 7.57 -9.70
CA THR A 25 -19.57 7.94 -9.21
C THR A 25 -20.70 7.36 -10.08
N SER A 26 -20.39 6.94 -11.30
CA SER A 26 -21.33 6.37 -12.26
C SER A 26 -20.57 5.39 -13.17
N VAL A 27 -21.10 4.17 -13.30
CA VAL A 27 -20.49 3.11 -14.11
C VAL A 27 -20.46 3.51 -15.58
N GLU A 28 -21.45 4.28 -16.02
CA GLU A 28 -21.61 4.78 -17.39
C GLU A 28 -20.44 5.65 -17.86
N THR A 29 -19.62 6.16 -16.94
CA THR A 29 -18.40 6.92 -17.25
C THR A 29 -17.22 6.06 -17.69
N LEU A 30 -17.31 4.74 -17.54
CA LEU A 30 -16.27 3.79 -17.94
C LEU A 30 -16.47 3.29 -19.38
N SER A 31 -15.42 2.69 -19.96
CA SER A 31 -15.53 2.01 -21.26
C SER A 31 -16.47 0.80 -21.18
N ALA A 32 -17.16 0.46 -22.26
CA ALA A 32 -18.14 -0.63 -22.26
C ALA A 32 -17.60 -1.97 -21.69
N PRO A 33 -16.37 -2.43 -22.01
CA PRO A 33 -15.82 -3.65 -21.41
C PRO A 33 -15.65 -3.55 -19.89
N LEU A 34 -15.23 -2.38 -19.39
CA LEU A 34 -15.11 -2.14 -17.95
C LEU A 34 -16.49 -2.06 -17.27
N GLN A 35 -17.48 -1.48 -17.93
CA GLN A 35 -18.86 -1.47 -17.42
C GLN A 35 -19.39 -2.89 -17.25
N GLU A 36 -19.23 -3.72 -18.28
CA GLU A 36 -19.66 -5.11 -18.26
C GLU A 36 -18.97 -5.91 -17.14
N ALA A 37 -17.66 -5.77 -17.00
CA ALA A 37 -16.90 -6.42 -15.94
C ALA A 37 -17.25 -5.90 -14.54
N LEU A 38 -17.61 -4.63 -14.39
CA LEU A 38 -17.88 -3.99 -13.10
C LEU A 38 -19.30 -4.25 -12.58
N ARG A 39 -20.30 -4.32 -13.48
CA ARG A 39 -21.73 -4.47 -13.11
C ARG A 39 -22.02 -5.59 -12.11
N PRO A 40 -21.44 -6.81 -12.21
CA PRO A 40 -21.70 -7.89 -11.25
C PRO A 40 -21.22 -7.59 -9.83
N HIS A 41 -20.34 -6.60 -9.67
CA HIS A 41 -19.65 -6.29 -8.42
C HIS A 41 -20.09 -4.96 -7.81
N CYS A 42 -20.97 -4.21 -8.47
CA CYS A 42 -21.53 -2.98 -7.92
C CYS A 42 -22.62 -3.29 -6.88
N SER A 43 -22.33 -3.00 -5.62
CA SER A 43 -23.34 -2.89 -4.55
C SER A 43 -23.57 -1.42 -4.20
N ALA A 44 -24.70 -1.11 -3.57
CA ALA A 44 -24.99 0.24 -3.08
C ALA A 44 -23.94 0.76 -2.06
N THR A 45 -23.18 -0.15 -1.47
CA THR A 45 -22.14 0.14 -0.48
C THR A 45 -20.74 0.11 -1.09
N SER A 46 -20.53 -0.30 -2.33
CA SER A 46 -19.18 -0.39 -2.90
C SER A 46 -18.47 0.97 -2.94
N HIS A 47 -17.18 0.98 -2.60
CA HIS A 47 -16.28 2.11 -2.90
C HIS A 47 -15.50 1.78 -4.16
N ILE A 48 -15.74 2.50 -5.25
CA ILE A 48 -15.15 2.16 -6.55
C ILE A 48 -14.12 3.20 -6.93
N VAL A 49 -12.85 2.79 -7.01
CA VAL A 49 -11.73 3.67 -7.36
C VAL A 49 -11.18 3.27 -8.71
N ARG A 50 -11.12 4.23 -9.63
CA ARG A 50 -10.40 4.09 -10.90
C ARG A 50 -8.99 4.61 -10.74
N ILE A 51 -8.01 3.78 -11.08
CA ILE A 51 -6.60 4.13 -11.23
C ILE A 51 -6.28 4.15 -12.73
N PRO A 52 -6.03 5.32 -13.33
CA PRO A 52 -5.75 5.40 -14.76
C PRO A 52 -4.38 4.81 -15.09
N PRO A 53 -4.13 4.49 -16.37
CA PRO A 53 -2.84 3.97 -16.82
C PRO A 53 -1.77 5.07 -16.70
N GLY A 54 -0.72 4.79 -15.92
CA GLY A 54 0.42 5.68 -15.70
C GLY A 54 1.74 5.14 -16.25
N TYR A 55 2.70 6.03 -16.48
CA TYR A 55 4.08 5.66 -16.82
C TYR A 55 4.96 5.81 -15.58
N TYR A 56 5.57 4.71 -15.15
CA TYR A 56 6.37 4.69 -13.93
C TYR A 56 7.81 4.25 -14.21
N PRO A 57 8.78 4.83 -13.48
CA PRO A 57 10.16 4.40 -13.55
C PRO A 57 10.26 2.93 -13.16
N PHE A 58 10.99 2.13 -13.95
CA PHE A 58 11.38 0.79 -13.52
C PHE A 58 12.83 0.51 -13.88
N ARG A 59 13.55 -0.09 -12.92
CA ARG A 59 14.89 -0.63 -13.18
C ARG A 59 14.75 -2.01 -13.78
N ARG A 60 15.48 -2.25 -14.85
CA ARG A 60 15.58 -3.56 -15.48
C ARG A 60 16.80 -4.26 -14.89
N VAL A 61 16.58 -5.41 -14.28
CA VAL A 61 17.66 -6.26 -13.79
C VAL A 61 17.59 -7.57 -14.56
N VAL A 62 18.68 -7.93 -15.23
CA VAL A 62 18.82 -9.21 -15.94
C VAL A 62 20.01 -9.92 -15.31
N GLY A 63 19.73 -10.92 -14.46
CA GLY A 63 20.75 -11.53 -13.61
C GLY A 63 21.35 -10.50 -12.64
N LYS A 64 22.66 -10.26 -12.75
CA LYS A 64 23.40 -9.25 -11.93
C LYS A 64 23.60 -7.92 -12.65
N ILE A 65 23.09 -7.77 -13.88
CA ILE A 65 23.31 -6.57 -14.69
C ILE A 65 22.14 -5.60 -14.49
N HIS A 66 22.46 -4.39 -14.04
CA HIS A 66 21.53 -3.26 -14.01
C HIS A 66 21.50 -2.61 -15.39
N LEU A 67 20.40 -2.81 -16.11
CA LEU A 67 20.18 -2.16 -17.40
C LEU A 67 19.77 -0.69 -17.20
N PRO A 68 19.88 0.14 -18.26
CA PRO A 68 19.44 1.52 -18.21
C PRO A 68 18.00 1.66 -17.73
N PHE A 69 17.74 2.79 -17.08
CA PHE A 69 16.42 3.20 -16.63
C PHE A 69 15.38 3.06 -17.74
N GLY A 70 14.23 2.46 -17.41
CA GLY A 70 13.11 2.30 -18.32
C GLY A 70 11.82 2.89 -17.76
N TRP A 71 10.84 3.06 -18.64
CA TRP A 71 9.47 3.41 -18.28
C TRP A 71 8.56 2.22 -18.53
N ARG A 72 7.77 1.84 -17.54
CA ARG A 72 6.70 0.85 -17.71
C ARG A 72 5.38 1.59 -17.75
N GLN A 73 4.52 1.20 -18.69
CA GLN A 73 3.13 1.62 -18.65
C GLN A 73 2.35 0.64 -17.80
N THR A 74 1.56 1.15 -16.86
CA THR A 74 0.61 0.35 -16.09
C THR A 74 -0.73 0.29 -16.82
N PRO A 75 -1.47 -0.83 -16.69
CA PRO A 75 -2.84 -0.92 -17.19
C PRO A 75 -3.76 0.04 -16.43
N GLU A 76 -4.92 0.32 -17.02
CA GLU A 76 -6.02 0.92 -16.29
C GLU A 76 -6.59 -0.08 -15.30
N ARG A 77 -6.94 0.38 -14.09
CA ARG A 77 -7.46 -0.49 -13.05
C ARG A 77 -8.66 0.10 -12.37
N ILE A 78 -9.63 -0.74 -12.04
CA ILE A 78 -10.74 -0.43 -11.15
C ILE A 78 -10.60 -1.30 -9.91
N LEU A 79 -10.57 -0.66 -8.75
CA LEU A 79 -10.61 -1.32 -7.45
C LEU A 79 -12.00 -1.12 -6.86
N VAL A 80 -12.72 -2.21 -6.64
CA VAL A 80 -14.01 -2.23 -5.94
C VAL A 80 -13.75 -2.70 -4.53
N PHE A 81 -13.88 -1.81 -3.55
CA PHE A 81 -13.79 -2.17 -2.14
C PHE A 81 -15.20 -2.45 -1.61
N ASP A 82 -15.45 -3.72 -1.33
CA ASP A 82 -16.64 -4.24 -0.67
C ASP A 82 -16.25 -4.75 0.74
N PRO A 83 -17.16 -4.79 1.73
CA PRO A 83 -16.83 -5.33 3.05
C PRO A 83 -16.28 -6.76 3.00
N GLU A 84 -16.70 -7.60 2.05
CA GLU A 84 -16.33 -9.01 1.99
C GLU A 84 -15.17 -9.31 1.02
N ALA A 85 -14.87 -8.40 0.09
CA ALA A 85 -13.81 -8.61 -0.90
C ALA A 85 -13.28 -7.30 -1.49
N ILE A 86 -12.06 -7.36 -2.06
CA ILE A 86 -11.61 -6.40 -3.06
C ILE A 86 -11.77 -7.05 -4.43
N ILE A 87 -12.47 -6.39 -5.36
CA ILE A 87 -12.47 -6.82 -6.77
C ILE A 87 -11.49 -5.95 -7.54
N ILE A 88 -10.53 -6.59 -8.21
CA ILE A 88 -9.53 -5.96 -9.05
C ILE A 88 -9.94 -6.18 -10.50
N ILE A 89 -10.23 -5.11 -11.23
CA ILE A 89 -10.50 -5.17 -12.68
C ILE A 89 -9.37 -4.45 -13.38
N GLU A 90 -8.71 -5.08 -14.33
CA GLU A 90 -7.61 -4.49 -15.10
C GLU A 90 -7.92 -4.54 -16.58
N SER A 91 -7.74 -3.41 -17.27
CA SER A 91 -7.83 -3.34 -18.73
C SER A 91 -6.45 -3.09 -19.31
N ASN A 92 -5.99 -4.01 -20.15
CA ASN A 92 -4.73 -3.84 -20.86
C ASN A 92 -4.88 -2.88 -22.07
N PRO A 93 -3.76 -2.47 -22.72
CA PRO A 93 -3.83 -1.59 -23.88
C PRO A 93 -4.55 -2.18 -25.11
N ALA A 94 -4.72 -3.50 -25.17
CA ALA A 94 -5.50 -4.19 -26.21
C ALA A 94 -7.00 -4.25 -25.89
N GLY A 95 -7.43 -3.68 -24.76
CA GLY A 95 -8.83 -3.70 -24.31
C GLY A 95 -9.27 -5.02 -23.68
N LEU A 96 -8.35 -5.97 -23.44
CA LEU A 96 -8.68 -7.17 -22.68
C LEU A 96 -8.84 -6.82 -21.21
N VAL A 97 -9.98 -7.22 -20.66
CA VAL A 97 -10.33 -7.00 -19.26
C VAL A 97 -10.18 -8.29 -18.48
N THR A 98 -9.48 -8.22 -17.35
CA THR A 98 -9.36 -9.32 -16.38
C THR A 98 -9.95 -8.90 -15.05
N THR A 99 -10.68 -9.81 -14.40
CA THR A 99 -11.31 -9.58 -13.10
C THR A 99 -10.77 -10.59 -12.09
N THR A 100 -10.25 -10.10 -10.98
CA THR A 100 -9.70 -10.91 -9.89
C THR A 100 -10.43 -10.57 -8.59
N PRO A 101 -11.31 -11.44 -8.08
CA PRO A 101 -11.88 -11.29 -6.76
C PRO A 101 -10.85 -11.69 -5.69
N VAL A 102 -10.66 -10.84 -4.69
CA VAL A 102 -9.80 -11.11 -3.53
C VAL A 102 -10.68 -11.09 -2.28
N PRO A 103 -11.09 -12.27 -1.77
CA PRO A 103 -11.86 -12.35 -0.53
C PRO A 103 -11.12 -11.69 0.62
N ARG A 104 -11.83 -10.95 1.48
CA ARG A 104 -11.25 -10.34 2.70
C ARG A 104 -10.56 -11.39 3.55
N THR A 105 -11.15 -12.58 3.66
CA THR A 105 -10.59 -13.70 4.43
C THR A 105 -9.29 -14.27 3.87
N ALA A 106 -8.97 -14.00 2.61
CA ALA A 106 -7.70 -14.40 2.00
C ALA A 106 -6.63 -13.32 2.11
N LEU A 107 -7.01 -12.06 2.36
CA LEU A 107 -6.12 -10.90 2.36
C LEU A 107 -5.45 -10.73 3.72
N PHE A 108 -4.15 -11.01 3.81
CA PHE A 108 -3.42 -10.96 5.08
C PHE A 108 -2.43 -9.80 5.18
N LYS A 109 -2.17 -9.07 4.08
CA LYS A 109 -1.36 -7.85 4.12
C LYS A 109 -1.84 -6.82 3.10
N ILE A 110 -2.02 -5.59 3.57
CA ILE A 110 -2.21 -4.39 2.75
C ILE A 110 -1.00 -3.49 2.99
N HIS A 111 -0.37 -3.02 1.93
CA HIS A 111 0.85 -2.23 2.02
C HIS A 111 0.72 -0.99 1.13
N VAL A 112 0.75 0.18 1.76
CA VAL A 112 0.72 1.47 1.10
C VAL A 112 2.09 2.10 1.18
N PHE A 113 2.57 2.61 0.06
CA PHE A 113 3.79 3.39 -0.01
C PHE A 113 3.50 4.75 -0.60
N VAL A 114 4.12 5.78 -0.02
CA VAL A 114 4.01 7.17 -0.46
C VAL A 114 5.40 7.80 -0.53
N PHE A 115 5.71 8.39 -1.68
CA PHE A 115 6.89 9.22 -1.88
C PHE A 115 6.59 10.33 -2.90
N LEU A 116 6.45 11.56 -2.41
CA LEU A 116 6.08 12.73 -3.22
C LEU A 116 4.79 12.47 -4.03
N LEU A 117 4.87 12.50 -5.37
CA LEU A 117 3.77 12.29 -6.30
C LEU A 117 3.62 10.83 -6.76
N TYR A 118 4.42 9.91 -6.20
CA TYR A 118 4.36 8.49 -6.49
C TYR A 118 3.90 7.73 -5.25
N SER A 119 2.84 6.94 -5.42
CA SER A 119 2.37 5.99 -4.42
C SER A 119 2.19 4.62 -5.05
N PHE A 120 2.20 3.58 -4.21
CA PHE A 120 1.66 2.29 -4.62
C PHE A 120 0.84 1.65 -3.50
N LEU A 121 -0.12 0.82 -3.92
CA LEU A 121 -0.85 -0.12 -3.08
C LEU A 121 -0.39 -1.53 -3.46
N GLU A 122 0.10 -2.28 -2.50
CA GLU A 122 0.39 -3.70 -2.63
C GLU A 122 -0.61 -4.50 -1.78
N LEU A 123 -1.28 -5.44 -2.42
CA LEU A 123 -2.14 -6.43 -1.78
C LEU A 123 -1.44 -7.78 -1.80
N VAL A 124 -1.48 -8.49 -0.68
CA VAL A 124 -0.98 -9.86 -0.58
C VAL A 124 -2.02 -10.74 0.07
N TRP A 125 -2.38 -11.81 -0.63
CA TRP A 125 -3.44 -12.72 -0.25
C TRP A 125 -3.07 -14.16 -0.60
N THR A 126 -3.81 -15.10 -0.02
CA THR A 126 -3.74 -16.52 -0.40
C THR A 126 -4.73 -16.82 -1.51
N ASP A 127 -4.29 -17.43 -2.59
CA ASP A 127 -5.16 -18.04 -3.58
C ASP A 127 -4.87 -19.53 -3.63
N ARG A 128 -5.83 -20.37 -3.21
CA ARG A 128 -5.63 -21.81 -3.02
C ARG A 128 -4.38 -22.07 -2.14
N ASP A 129 -3.34 -22.67 -2.72
CA ASP A 129 -2.10 -23.05 -2.03
C ASP A 129 -0.92 -22.10 -2.29
N HIS A 130 -1.14 -20.94 -2.92
CA HIS A 130 -0.08 -19.98 -3.21
C HIS A 130 -0.37 -18.60 -2.64
N VAL A 131 0.71 -17.87 -2.38
CA VAL A 131 0.66 -16.46 -1.97
C VAL A 131 0.75 -15.61 -3.22
N GLU A 132 -0.28 -14.82 -3.45
CA GLU A 132 -0.33 -13.84 -4.53
C GLU A 132 0.07 -12.46 -4.03
N THR A 133 0.70 -11.68 -4.90
CA THR A 133 1.08 -10.30 -4.62
C THR A 133 0.77 -9.43 -5.82
N ARG A 134 -0.01 -8.37 -5.62
CA ARG A 134 -0.34 -7.41 -6.68
C ARG A 134 -0.04 -6.01 -6.23
N THR A 135 0.73 -5.30 -7.05
CA THR A 135 1.10 -3.89 -6.83
C THR A 135 0.41 -2.98 -7.84
N PHE A 136 -0.22 -1.94 -7.34
CA PHE A 136 -0.90 -0.89 -8.08
C PHE A 136 -0.17 0.43 -7.86
N GLU A 137 0.61 0.86 -8.84
CA GLU A 137 1.22 2.18 -8.83
C GLU A 137 0.20 3.23 -9.25
N TYR A 138 0.22 4.37 -8.58
CA TYR A 138 -0.64 5.51 -8.89
C TYR A 138 0.03 6.83 -8.49
N ASN A 139 -0.53 7.93 -8.97
CA ASN A 139 -0.12 9.26 -8.53
C ASN A 139 -0.76 9.59 -7.18
N THR A 140 0.03 10.09 -6.22
CA THR A 140 -0.43 10.43 -4.86
C THR A 140 -1.59 11.43 -4.84
N VAL A 141 -1.71 12.29 -5.86
CA VAL A 141 -2.88 13.16 -6.07
C VAL A 141 -4.09 12.27 -6.35
N GLY A 142 -4.88 11.95 -5.33
CA GLY A 142 -6.00 11.01 -5.42
C GLY A 142 -5.90 9.83 -4.44
N GLU A 143 -4.78 9.70 -3.72
CA GLU A 143 -4.54 8.66 -2.72
C GLU A 143 -5.66 8.53 -1.69
N ARG A 144 -6.26 9.66 -1.27
CA ARG A 144 -7.39 9.65 -0.33
C ARG A 144 -8.52 8.70 -0.73
N PHE A 145 -8.79 8.54 -2.04
CA PHE A 145 -9.83 7.64 -2.52
C PHE A 145 -9.42 6.19 -2.31
N VAL A 146 -8.14 5.86 -2.52
CA VAL A 146 -7.60 4.53 -2.26
C VAL A 146 -7.61 4.23 -0.76
N LEU A 147 -7.14 5.16 0.08
CA LEU A 147 -7.12 5.02 1.54
C LEU A 147 -8.53 4.83 2.13
N GLN A 148 -9.52 5.59 1.66
CA GLN A 148 -10.92 5.39 2.06
C GLN A 148 -11.42 3.98 1.74
N GLY A 149 -11.07 3.42 0.57
CA GLY A 149 -11.41 2.05 0.23
C GLY A 149 -10.75 1.03 1.16
N ILE A 150 -9.46 1.23 1.44
CA ILE A 150 -8.68 0.41 2.38
C ILE A 150 -9.29 0.46 3.78
N ASP A 151 -9.65 1.65 4.28
CA ASP A 151 -10.23 1.83 5.62
C ASP A 151 -11.57 1.11 5.77
N ARG A 152 -12.41 1.13 4.72
CA ARG A 152 -13.69 0.39 4.72
C ARG A 152 -13.47 -1.11 4.82
N LEU A 153 -12.48 -1.65 4.10
CA LEU A 153 -12.11 -3.05 4.19
C LEU A 153 -11.53 -3.40 5.57
N ARG A 154 -10.65 -2.54 6.09
CA ARG A 154 -10.02 -2.70 7.41
C ARG A 154 -11.06 -2.72 8.54
N ALA A 155 -12.05 -1.83 8.48
CA ALA A 155 -13.12 -1.76 9.45
C ALA A 155 -13.99 -3.03 9.50
N ALA A 156 -14.02 -3.80 8.41
CA ALA A 156 -14.80 -5.02 8.30
C ALA A 156 -14.15 -6.25 8.97
N TYR A 157 -12.85 -6.19 9.32
CA TYR A 157 -12.22 -7.25 10.11
C TYR A 157 -12.73 -7.24 11.55
N PRO A 158 -12.97 -8.40 12.18
CA PRO A 158 -13.40 -8.46 13.57
C PRO A 158 -12.31 -7.97 14.53
N ALA A 159 -12.73 -7.46 15.69
CA ALA A 159 -11.82 -7.25 16.80
C ALA A 159 -11.38 -8.61 17.38
N CYS A 160 -10.07 -8.82 17.48
CA CYS A 160 -9.43 -10.03 17.97
C CYS A 160 -8.83 -9.86 19.38
N ILE A 161 -8.58 -8.62 19.80
CA ILE A 161 -8.08 -8.27 21.13
C ILE A 161 -9.14 -7.43 21.83
N ALA A 162 -9.43 -7.77 23.09
CA ALA A 162 -10.33 -6.98 23.91
C ALA A 162 -9.76 -5.55 24.07
N PRO A 163 -10.59 -4.49 23.95
CA PRO A 163 -10.14 -3.14 24.20
C PRO A 163 -9.54 -3.06 25.61
N THR A 164 -8.25 -2.77 25.70
CA THR A 164 -7.63 -2.44 26.99
C THR A 164 -7.96 -0.99 27.28
N ALA A 165 -8.51 -0.71 28.46
CA ALA A 165 -8.69 0.67 28.90
C ALA A 165 -7.31 1.29 29.08
N VAL A 166 -6.87 2.08 28.11
CA VAL A 166 -5.64 2.85 28.21
C VAL A 166 -6.02 4.18 28.86
N GLU A 167 -5.70 4.33 30.15
CA GLU A 167 -6.06 5.52 30.93
C GLU A 167 -5.50 6.82 30.29
N ASN A 168 -4.36 6.73 29.58
CA ASN A 168 -3.76 7.87 28.90
C ASN A 168 -3.27 7.52 27.48
N ARG A 169 -4.09 7.79 26.47
CA ARG A 169 -3.72 7.57 25.06
C ARG A 169 -2.43 8.29 24.63
N ALA A 170 -2.13 9.46 25.22
CA ALA A 170 -0.94 10.22 24.86
C ALA A 170 0.35 9.48 25.23
N GLU A 171 0.33 8.66 26.28
CA GLU A 171 1.49 7.89 26.74
C GLU A 171 1.91 6.81 25.74
N LEU A 172 0.97 6.21 25.01
CA LEU A 172 1.30 5.22 23.97
C LEU A 172 2.08 5.83 22.79
N PHE A 173 1.81 7.10 22.49
CA PHE A 173 2.46 7.80 21.38
C PHE A 173 3.70 8.58 21.81
N ALA A 174 3.88 8.86 23.10
CA ALA A 174 4.97 9.68 23.61
C ALA A 174 6.38 9.12 23.27
N PRO A 175 6.63 7.79 23.29
CA PRO A 175 7.93 7.23 22.93
C PRO A 175 8.26 7.28 21.43
N LEU A 176 7.28 7.54 20.56
CA LEU A 176 7.47 7.50 19.11
C LEU A 176 8.03 8.84 18.61
N PRO A 177 9.04 8.85 17.72
CA PRO A 177 9.47 10.09 17.07
C PRO A 177 8.32 10.73 16.29
N LEU A 178 8.32 12.07 16.19
CA LEU A 178 7.20 12.88 15.66
C LEU A 178 6.64 12.36 14.33
N LYS A 179 7.52 12.00 13.37
CA LYS A 179 7.14 11.44 12.06
C LYS A 179 6.28 10.18 12.23
N TYR A 180 6.79 9.19 12.96
CA TYR A 180 6.12 7.90 13.16
C TYR A 180 4.85 8.03 14.00
N ARG A 181 4.87 8.93 14.99
CA ARG A 181 3.67 9.27 15.77
C ARG A 181 2.54 9.76 14.87
N ASN A 182 2.84 10.70 13.98
CA ASN A 182 1.84 11.26 13.06
C ASN A 182 1.32 10.18 12.11
N TYR A 183 2.22 9.46 11.43
CA TYR A 183 1.79 8.42 10.48
C TYR A 183 1.02 7.28 11.15
N LEU A 184 1.43 6.83 12.34
CA LEU A 184 0.71 5.78 13.05
C LEU A 184 -0.68 6.25 13.46
N ARG A 185 -0.80 7.49 13.96
CA ARG A 185 -2.10 8.09 14.29
C ARG A 185 -3.00 8.23 13.06
N ASP A 186 -2.45 8.74 11.96
CA ASP A 186 -3.18 8.95 10.71
C ASP A 186 -3.55 7.61 10.03
N SER A 187 -2.90 6.52 10.44
CA SER A 187 -3.21 5.16 10.00
C SER A 187 -4.33 4.51 10.81
N LEU A 188 -4.77 5.04 11.95
CA LEU A 188 -5.87 4.46 12.73
C LEU A 188 -7.23 4.73 12.07
N LEU A 189 -8.15 3.76 12.14
CA LEU A 189 -9.55 4.03 11.82
C LEU A 189 -10.16 5.01 12.85
N PRO A 190 -11.25 5.75 12.51
CA PRO A 190 -11.82 6.77 13.40
C PRO A 190 -12.21 6.29 14.81
N ASP A 191 -12.66 5.05 14.95
CA ASP A 191 -13.06 4.40 16.21
C ASP A 191 -12.00 3.46 16.77
N GLU A 192 -10.88 3.30 16.06
CA GLU A 192 -9.84 2.35 16.40
C GLU A 192 -8.87 2.94 17.42
N GLN A 193 -8.59 2.14 18.45
CA GLN A 193 -7.68 2.50 19.52
C GLN A 193 -6.42 1.66 19.45
N LEU A 194 -5.31 2.32 19.75
CA LEU A 194 -4.02 1.65 19.90
C LEU A 194 -3.98 0.93 21.26
N CYS A 195 -3.65 -0.36 21.26
CA CYS A 195 -3.40 -1.13 22.46
C CYS A 195 -1.95 -0.94 22.93
N THR A 196 -1.00 -0.94 21.99
CA THR A 196 0.42 -0.70 22.27
C THR A 196 1.13 -0.16 21.04
N ALA A 197 2.24 0.53 21.25
CA ALA A 197 3.13 1.02 20.22
C ALA A 197 4.58 0.82 20.63
N ILE A 198 5.42 0.38 19.69
CA ILE A 198 6.87 0.31 19.86
C ILE A 198 7.57 1.02 18.71
N PHE A 199 8.68 1.67 19.01
CA PHE A 199 9.59 2.21 18.01
C PHE A 199 10.91 1.45 18.04
N GLN A 200 11.35 1.02 16.86
CA GLN A 200 12.67 0.46 16.66
C GLN A 200 13.46 1.41 15.74
N PRO A 201 14.56 2.01 16.22
CA PRO A 201 15.44 2.79 15.36
C PRO A 201 16.14 1.89 14.35
N ALA A 202 16.61 2.50 13.26
CA ALA A 202 17.33 1.79 12.21
C ALA A 202 18.58 1.09 12.77
N ILE A 203 18.72 -0.18 12.43
CA ILE A 203 19.88 -0.99 12.78
C ILE A 203 20.87 -0.94 11.62
N ARG A 204 22.14 -0.64 11.92
CA ARG A 204 23.20 -0.48 10.92
C ARG A 204 24.43 -1.29 11.31
N GLN A 205 25.09 -1.88 10.32
CA GLN A 205 26.33 -2.61 10.52
C GLN A 205 27.53 -1.64 10.55
N GLY A 206 28.25 -1.60 11.69
CA GLY A 206 29.53 -0.89 11.85
C GLY A 206 29.45 0.63 12.06
N THR A 207 30.62 1.26 12.22
CA THR A 207 30.77 2.68 12.60
C THR A 207 31.23 3.63 11.46
N GLY A 208 31.30 3.18 10.20
CA GLY A 208 31.83 3.97 9.06
C GLY A 208 30.83 4.89 8.31
N LEU A 209 31.25 5.46 7.17
CA LEU A 209 30.37 6.21 6.25
C LEU A 209 29.57 5.31 5.29
N LEU A 210 30.06 4.09 5.04
CA LEU A 210 29.44 3.08 4.16
C LEU A 210 28.71 1.99 4.96
N ARG A 211 27.85 2.38 5.89
CA ARG A 211 27.13 1.42 6.75
C ARG A 211 25.98 0.77 6.00
N THR A 212 25.94 -0.56 6.03
CA THR A 212 24.81 -1.33 5.55
C THR A 212 23.68 -1.28 6.58
N TYR A 213 22.46 -1.01 6.12
CA TYR A 213 21.27 -1.11 6.97
C TYR A 213 20.86 -2.57 7.12
N LEU A 214 20.74 -3.03 8.36
CA LEU A 214 20.16 -4.33 8.68
C LEU A 214 18.63 -4.22 8.86
N ALA A 215 18.17 -3.11 9.44
CA ALA A 215 16.75 -2.81 9.56
C ALA A 215 16.49 -1.30 9.42
N PRO A 216 15.37 -0.89 8.77
CA PRO A 216 14.95 0.51 8.74
C PRO A 216 14.38 0.94 10.10
N ASP A 217 14.26 2.25 10.29
CA ASP A 217 13.43 2.81 11.35
C ASP A 217 11.98 2.36 11.14
N ARG A 218 11.35 1.92 12.23
CA ARG A 218 9.96 1.44 12.20
C ARG A 218 9.22 1.76 13.49
N ALA A 219 7.95 2.11 13.35
CA ALA A 219 6.98 2.04 14.44
C ALA A 219 6.01 0.90 14.17
N VAL A 220 5.73 0.11 15.19
CA VAL A 220 4.71 -0.93 15.16
C VAL A 220 3.65 -0.57 16.17
N GLY A 221 2.41 -0.48 15.70
CA GLY A 221 1.23 -0.31 16.54
C GLY A 221 0.35 -1.55 16.47
N ILE A 222 -0.24 -1.93 17.60
CA ILE A 222 -1.23 -3.01 17.65
C ILE A 222 -2.55 -2.41 18.10
N THR A 223 -3.63 -2.74 17.40
CA THR A 223 -5.01 -2.35 17.74
C THR A 223 -5.83 -3.60 18.05
N ALA A 224 -7.11 -3.42 18.34
CA ALA A 224 -8.02 -4.55 18.49
C ALA A 224 -8.17 -5.39 17.20
N ARG A 225 -7.91 -4.83 16.01
CA ARG A 225 -8.20 -5.47 14.71
C ARG A 225 -6.96 -5.81 13.90
N GLN A 226 -5.88 -5.05 14.06
CA GLN A 226 -4.72 -5.14 13.16
C GLN A 226 -3.41 -4.78 13.84
N LEU A 227 -2.34 -5.32 13.28
CA LEU A 227 -0.98 -4.80 13.45
C LEU A 227 -0.71 -3.80 12.33
N ILE A 228 -0.34 -2.58 12.72
CA ILE A 228 0.03 -1.49 11.82
C ILE A 228 1.53 -1.28 11.91
N MET A 229 2.22 -1.24 10.78
CA MET A 229 3.66 -1.02 10.73
C MET A 229 3.95 0.17 9.83
N VAL A 230 4.59 1.19 10.39
CA VAL A 230 5.07 2.37 9.67
C VAL A 230 6.58 2.28 9.56
N GLU A 231 7.14 2.27 8.36
CA GLU A 231 8.58 2.24 8.14
C GLU A 231 9.06 3.41 7.28
N ASN A 232 10.29 3.82 7.54
CA ASN A 232 11.05 4.68 6.62
C ASN A 232 12.20 3.86 6.04
N ARG A 233 12.01 3.30 4.83
CA ARG A 233 13.09 2.61 4.13
C ARG A 233 13.87 3.59 3.29
N ARG A 234 15.20 3.56 3.44
CA ARG A 234 16.13 4.02 2.41
C ARG A 234 16.06 3.05 1.24
N ASP A 235 15.05 3.20 0.42
CA ASP A 235 14.83 2.34 -0.74
C ASP A 235 15.34 3.02 -2.02
N ARG A 236 15.33 2.25 -3.12
CA ARG A 236 15.94 2.50 -4.44
C ARG A 236 15.63 3.85 -5.12
N PHE A 237 14.72 4.65 -4.57
CA PHE A 237 14.25 5.92 -5.13
C PHE A 237 14.79 7.17 -4.41
N ALA A 238 15.38 7.01 -3.22
CA ALA A 238 15.77 8.14 -2.38
C ALA A 238 17.16 7.91 -1.79
N SER A 239 18.14 8.70 -2.24
CA SER A 239 19.36 8.90 -1.46
C SER A 239 18.97 9.79 -0.28
N GLU A 240 18.91 9.20 0.92
CA GLU A 240 18.76 9.90 2.21
C GLU A 240 17.41 10.55 2.54
N ASP A 241 16.44 10.60 1.62
CA ASP A 241 15.24 11.41 1.85
C ASP A 241 14.24 10.83 2.87
N ASP A 242 13.97 11.63 3.90
CA ASP A 242 12.97 11.41 4.96
C ASP A 242 11.51 11.50 4.51
N TYR A 243 11.24 11.55 3.20
CA TYR A 243 9.88 11.74 2.67
C TYR A 243 9.18 10.42 2.30
N ALA A 244 9.92 9.32 2.22
CA ALA A 244 9.33 8.01 1.97
C ALA A 244 8.64 7.48 3.23
N THR A 245 7.43 6.96 3.04
CA THR A 245 6.70 6.28 4.11
C THR A 245 6.04 5.01 3.58
N TYR A 246 6.27 3.92 4.29
CA TYR A 246 5.60 2.65 4.08
C TYR A 246 4.64 2.43 5.25
N CYS A 247 3.37 2.19 4.97
CA CYS A 247 2.40 1.76 5.96
C CYS A 247 1.88 0.37 5.60
N ARG A 248 1.94 -0.56 6.54
CA ARG A 248 1.45 -1.93 6.36
C ARG A 248 0.40 -2.24 7.40
N PHE A 249 -0.65 -2.91 6.93
CA PHE A 249 -1.75 -3.38 7.75
C PHE A 249 -1.80 -4.90 7.66
N TYR A 250 -1.74 -5.54 8.83
CA TYR A 250 -1.86 -6.99 8.99
C TYR A 250 -3.08 -7.26 9.85
N PRO A 251 -4.20 -7.73 9.28
CA PRO A 251 -5.39 -8.04 10.07
C PRO A 251 -5.08 -9.16 11.06
N LEU A 252 -5.35 -8.94 12.36
CA LEU A 252 -5.03 -9.91 13.40
C LEU A 252 -5.79 -11.22 13.21
N ALA A 253 -7.01 -11.16 12.66
CA ALA A 253 -7.81 -12.33 12.32
C ALA A 253 -7.13 -13.28 11.32
N GLN A 254 -6.11 -12.81 10.59
CA GLN A 254 -5.34 -13.58 9.61
C GLN A 254 -3.99 -14.07 10.16
N ILE A 255 -3.62 -13.68 11.38
CA ILE A 255 -2.38 -14.13 12.03
C ILE A 255 -2.71 -15.37 12.87
N GLN A 256 -2.39 -16.55 12.36
CA GLN A 256 -2.65 -17.82 13.04
C GLN A 256 -1.64 -18.14 14.14
N HIS A 257 -0.37 -17.76 13.91
CA HIS A 257 0.72 -18.07 14.81
C HIS A 257 1.72 -16.92 14.84
N MET A 258 2.24 -16.62 16.03
CA MET A 258 3.32 -15.66 16.25
C MET A 258 4.31 -16.32 17.20
N SER A 259 5.54 -16.52 16.76
CA SER A 259 6.66 -16.91 17.62
C SER A 259 7.53 -15.71 17.90
N ILE A 260 8.10 -15.69 19.10
CA ILE A 260 9.18 -14.79 19.48
C ILE A 260 10.37 -15.69 19.76
N GLU A 261 11.39 -15.58 18.92
CA GLU A 261 12.67 -16.23 19.14
C GLU A 261 13.59 -15.20 19.78
N ALA A 262 13.84 -15.38 21.08
CA ALA A 262 14.87 -14.62 21.77
C ALA A 262 16.23 -15.22 21.38
N THR A 263 17.08 -14.42 20.77
CA THR A 263 18.49 -14.77 20.56
C THR A 263 19.32 -14.12 21.67
N ASP A 264 19.95 -14.94 22.51
CA ASP A 264 20.86 -14.48 23.57
C ASP A 264 22.16 -13.86 23.00
N GLU A 265 22.44 -14.10 21.72
CA GLU A 265 23.58 -13.55 20.98
C GLU A 265 23.11 -12.46 20.00
N VAL A 266 23.25 -11.20 20.41
CA VAL A 266 23.16 -10.05 19.50
C VAL A 266 24.58 -9.47 19.36
N ASP A 267 25.49 -10.25 18.76
CA ASP A 267 26.90 -9.88 18.55
C ASP A 267 27.12 -8.74 17.53
N TRP A 268 26.05 -8.08 17.08
CA TRP A 268 26.08 -7.07 16.00
C TRP A 268 25.66 -5.66 16.42
N LEU A 269 25.48 -5.40 17.72
CA LEU A 269 25.39 -4.04 18.29
C LEU A 269 26.77 -3.49 18.63
#